data_AF-A0A395JUW1-F1
#
_entry.id   AF-A0A395JUW1-F1
#
_cell.length_a   1.000
_cell.length_b   1.000
_cell.length_c   1.000
_cell.angle_alpha   90.00
_cell.angle_beta   90.00
_cell.angle_gamma   90.00
#
_symmetry.space_group_name_H-M   'P 1'
#
loop_
_entity.id
_entity.type
_entity.pdbx_description
1 polymer ?
#
loop_
_entity_poly.entity_id
_entity_poly.type
_entity_poly.pdbx_seq_one_letter_code
_entity_poly.pdbx_strand_id
1 'polypeptide(L)'
;MRKSTENSNKETFLKKGLQSNIAKHHKTYLGTNVPEGYFAKSKISILEKIKEEQQVVEVPKKQKVFWLQPKFRYMAAASVVFLLSLTIWLQNVKSNTEESQVNVELLSFNEDVLLDVLLIDDTQMNAFAEATLINEVVIKAELSEQNLDNLILDSMISEDSLLDDYLGNELIENIIL
;
A
#
# COMPACT_ATOMS: atom_id res chain seq x y z
N MET A 1 -44.65 39.73 -14.50
CA MET A 1 -43.37 39.10 -14.88
C MET A 1 -43.47 38.61 -16.31
N ARG A 2 -42.81 39.28 -17.27
CA ARG A 2 -42.67 38.76 -18.65
C ARG A 2 -41.62 37.65 -18.61
N LYS A 3 -42.01 36.41 -18.93
CA LYS A 3 -41.07 35.29 -19.09
C LYS A 3 -40.15 35.61 -20.26
N SER A 4 -38.84 35.60 -20.01
CA SER A 4 -37.82 35.69 -21.06
C SER A 4 -37.96 34.46 -21.94
N THR A 5 -38.34 34.65 -23.20
CA THR A 5 -38.34 33.62 -24.24
C THR A 5 -36.95 33.03 -24.37
N GLU A 6 -36.82 31.76 -23.98
CA GLU A 6 -35.61 30.96 -24.12
C GLU A 6 -35.40 30.66 -25.61
N ASN A 7 -34.41 31.33 -26.22
CA ASN A 7 -34.08 31.15 -27.63
C ASN A 7 -33.38 29.79 -27.82
N SER A 8 -34.07 28.87 -28.49
CA SER A 8 -33.70 27.46 -28.68
C SER A 8 -32.65 27.21 -29.78
N ASN A 9 -32.02 28.25 -30.34
CA ASN A 9 -30.90 28.09 -31.27
C ASN A 9 -29.55 28.29 -30.55
N LYS A 10 -29.20 27.35 -29.68
CA LYS A 10 -27.87 27.31 -29.06
C LYS A 10 -26.88 26.65 -30.03
N GLU A 11 -26.45 27.39 -31.06
CA GLU A 11 -25.15 27.08 -31.67
C GLU A 11 -24.12 27.21 -30.55
N THR A 12 -23.63 26.07 -30.06
CA THR A 12 -22.67 26.06 -28.96
C THR A 12 -21.39 26.72 -29.43
N PHE A 13 -20.81 27.57 -28.58
CA PHE A 13 -19.55 28.28 -28.83
C PHE A 13 -18.44 27.37 -29.38
N LEU A 14 -18.46 26.09 -28.98
CA LEU A 14 -17.47 25.07 -29.35
C LEU A 14 -17.79 24.30 -30.65
N LYS A 15 -19.00 24.39 -31.22
CA LYS A 15 -19.38 23.62 -32.43
C LYS A 15 -18.94 24.29 -33.73
N LYS A 16 -18.83 25.62 -33.75
CA LYS A 16 -18.29 26.37 -34.88
C LYS A 16 -16.77 26.43 -34.69
N GLY A 17 -16.04 25.59 -35.41
CA GLY A 17 -14.58 25.51 -35.31
C GLY A 17 -13.91 26.89 -35.43
N LEU A 18 -12.71 27.01 -34.84
CA LEU A 18 -11.83 28.20 -34.77
C LEU A 18 -11.35 28.76 -36.12
N GLN A 19 -12.14 28.60 -37.19
CA GLN A 19 -11.79 28.96 -38.57
C GLN A 19 -11.90 30.46 -38.86
N SER A 20 -12.42 31.27 -37.93
CA SER A 20 -12.52 32.72 -38.11
C SER A 20 -11.83 33.49 -36.96
N ASN A 21 -11.53 34.76 -37.22
CA ASN A 21 -10.80 35.64 -36.29
C ASN A 21 -11.42 35.60 -34.87
N ILE A 22 -10.66 35.06 -33.91
CA ILE A 22 -11.06 34.79 -32.52
C ILE A 22 -11.66 36.03 -31.84
N ALA A 23 -11.14 37.21 -32.14
CA ALA A 23 -11.65 38.46 -31.57
C ALA A 23 -13.09 38.76 -32.03
N LYS A 24 -13.43 38.43 -33.29
CA LYS A 24 -14.79 38.59 -33.81
C LYS A 24 -15.74 37.56 -33.19
N HIS A 25 -15.29 36.31 -33.02
CA HIS A 25 -16.09 35.28 -32.34
C HIS A 25 -16.40 35.63 -30.89
N HIS A 26 -15.40 36.12 -30.14
CA HIS A 26 -15.57 36.55 -28.77
C HIS A 26 -16.60 37.68 -28.64
N LYS A 27 -16.54 38.68 -29.53
CA LYS A 27 -17.51 39.78 -29.55
C LYS A 27 -18.93 39.30 -29.84
N THR A 28 -19.10 38.44 -30.84
CA THR A 28 -20.43 37.96 -31.26
C THR A 28 -21.09 37.06 -30.21
N TYR A 29 -20.32 36.19 -29.54
CA TYR A 29 -20.87 35.22 -28.59
C TYR A 29 -20.90 35.70 -27.14
N LEU A 30 -19.88 36.45 -26.70
CA LEU A 30 -19.72 36.88 -25.30
C LEU A 30 -20.08 38.35 -25.10
N GLY A 31 -20.49 39.06 -26.16
CA GLY A 31 -20.93 40.46 -26.10
C GLY A 31 -19.83 41.46 -25.70
N THR A 32 -18.59 41.00 -25.60
CA THR A 32 -17.46 41.76 -25.06
C THR A 32 -16.30 41.75 -26.04
N ASN A 33 -15.61 42.88 -26.17
CA ASN A 33 -14.37 42.95 -26.94
C ASN A 33 -13.24 42.33 -26.12
N VAL A 34 -12.35 41.59 -26.77
CA VAL A 34 -11.11 41.13 -26.13
C VAL A 34 -10.26 42.35 -25.78
N PRO A 35 -9.79 42.51 -24.53
CA PRO A 35 -8.91 43.60 -24.14
C PRO A 35 -7.63 43.62 -24.96
N GLU A 36 -7.17 44.82 -25.32
CA GLU A 36 -5.96 44.99 -26.12
C GLU A 36 -4.75 44.37 -25.41
N GLY A 37 -3.97 43.57 -26.15
CA GLY A 37 -2.78 42.92 -25.63
C GLY A 37 -3.02 41.75 -24.66
N TYR A 38 -4.26 41.35 -24.36
CA TYR A 38 -4.56 40.27 -23.41
C TYR A 38 -3.80 38.97 -23.70
N PHE A 39 -3.85 38.47 -24.94
CA PHE A 39 -3.16 37.25 -25.33
C PHE A 39 -1.64 37.40 -25.38
N ALA A 40 -1.13 38.59 -25.71
CA ALA A 40 0.31 38.86 -25.69
C ALA A 40 0.83 38.83 -24.25
N LYS A 41 0.14 39.52 -23.33
CA LYS A 41 0.45 39.53 -21.90
C LYS A 41 0.32 38.14 -21.27
N SER A 42 -0.71 37.39 -21.62
CA SER A 42 -0.92 36.01 -21.14
C SER A 42 0.24 35.10 -21.58
N LYS A 43 0.67 35.16 -22.84
CA LYS A 43 1.83 34.38 -23.32
C LYS A 43 3.10 34.73 -22.55
N ILE A 44 3.38 36.02 -22.38
CA ILE A 44 4.56 36.48 -21.63
C ILE A 44 4.49 36.02 -20.17
N SER A 45 3.35 36.19 -19.51
CA SER A 45 3.14 35.77 -18.12
C SER A 45 3.28 34.26 -17.93
N ILE A 46 2.81 33.45 -18.88
CA ILE A 46 3.01 31.99 -18.86
C ILE A 46 4.49 31.65 -19.02
N LEU A 47 5.20 32.31 -19.96
CA LEU A 47 6.63 32.08 -20.17
C LEU A 47 7.48 32.49 -18.96
N GLU A 48 7.16 33.63 -18.34
CA GLU A 48 7.80 34.09 -17.11
C GLU A 48 7.55 33.11 -15.96
N LYS A 49 6.30 32.66 -15.78
CA LYS A 49 5.96 31.68 -14.75
C LYS A 49 6.66 30.33 -14.95
N ILE A 50 6.77 29.84 -16.19
CA ILE A 50 7.54 28.64 -16.52
C ILE A 50 9.02 28.84 -16.19
N LYS A 51 9.59 30.02 -16.49
CA LYS A 51 10.99 30.33 -16.20
C LYS A 51 11.27 30.49 -14.70
N GLU A 52 10.32 31.01 -13.94
CA GLU A 52 10.39 31.07 -12.47
C GLU A 52 10.26 29.67 -11.85
N GLU A 53 9.30 28.86 -12.30
CA GLU A 53 9.14 27.47 -11.85
C GLU A 53 10.38 26.61 -12.21
N GLN A 54 11.00 26.83 -13.37
CA GLN A 54 12.28 26.21 -13.75
C GLN A 54 13.49 26.70 -12.95
N GLN A 55 13.42 27.86 -12.29
CA GLN A 55 14.45 28.32 -11.36
C GLN A 55 14.28 27.74 -9.95
N VAL A 56 13.04 27.42 -9.55
CA VAL A 56 12.74 26.80 -8.25
C VAL A 56 12.95 25.28 -8.27
N VAL A 57 12.75 24.64 -9.42
CA VAL A 57 13.20 23.26 -9.64
C VAL A 57 14.70 23.31 -9.91
N GLU A 58 15.51 23.05 -8.88
CA GLU A 58 16.94 22.78 -9.05
C GLU A 58 17.11 21.86 -10.25
N VAL A 59 17.70 22.37 -11.34
CA VAL A 59 18.04 21.60 -12.52
C VAL A 59 18.77 20.35 -12.01
N PRO A 60 18.27 19.12 -12.24
CA PRO A 60 19.01 17.94 -11.83
C PRO A 60 20.35 18.04 -12.55
N LYS A 61 21.42 18.24 -11.77
CA LYS A 61 22.80 18.32 -12.28
C LYS A 61 22.94 17.21 -13.31
N LYS A 62 23.15 17.57 -14.58
CA LYS A 62 23.27 16.65 -15.71
C LYS A 62 24.00 15.40 -15.22
N GLN A 63 23.30 14.27 -15.18
CA GLN A 63 23.87 13.01 -14.75
C GLN A 63 25.14 12.79 -15.57
N LYS A 64 26.30 12.93 -14.91
CA LYS A 64 27.56 12.55 -15.50
C LYS A 64 27.42 11.05 -15.71
N VAL A 65 27.29 10.62 -16.96
CA VAL A 65 27.34 9.20 -17.29
C VAL A 65 28.74 8.75 -16.92
N PHE A 66 28.89 8.21 -15.71
CA PHE A 66 30.16 7.74 -15.19
C PHE A 66 30.57 6.55 -16.04
N TRP A 67 31.43 6.79 -17.02
CA TRP A 67 32.14 5.72 -17.69
C TRP A 67 33.01 5.02 -16.64
N LEU A 68 32.77 3.73 -16.45
CA LEU A 68 33.50 2.91 -15.50
C LEU A 68 35.00 3.01 -15.82
N GLN A 69 35.82 3.42 -14.85
CA GLN A 69 37.26 3.53 -15.08
C GLN A 69 37.84 2.16 -15.49
N PRO A 70 38.76 2.09 -16.48
CA PRO A 70 39.24 0.82 -17.05
C PRO A 70 39.83 -0.17 -16.02
N LYS A 71 40.32 0.35 -14.89
CA LYS A 71 40.91 -0.42 -13.80
C LYS A 71 39.91 -1.36 -13.10
N PHE A 72 38.61 -1.05 -13.17
CA PHE A 72 37.56 -1.87 -12.56
C PHE A 72 36.89 -2.84 -13.52
N ARG A 73 37.31 -2.91 -14.80
CA ARG A 73 36.68 -3.80 -15.79
C ARG A 73 36.75 -5.27 -15.37
N TYR A 74 37.92 -5.70 -14.88
CA TYR A 74 38.11 -7.07 -14.40
C TYR A 74 37.47 -7.31 -13.03
N MET A 75 37.51 -6.32 -12.12
CA MET A 75 36.86 -6.42 -10.81
C MET A 75 35.34 -6.52 -10.95
N ALA A 76 34.74 -5.71 -11.83
CA ALA A 76 33.31 -5.77 -12.13
C ALA A 76 32.94 -7.10 -12.77
N ALA A 77 33.69 -7.57 -13.78
CA ALA A 77 33.44 -8.87 -14.39
C ALA A 77 33.57 -10.03 -13.39
N ALA A 78 34.60 -10.03 -12.55
CA ALA A 78 34.79 -11.02 -11.50
C ALA A 78 33.66 -10.98 -10.46
N SER A 79 33.17 -9.80 -10.09
CA SER A 79 32.03 -9.67 -9.16
C SER A 79 30.74 -10.26 -9.73
N VAL A 80 30.48 -10.07 -11.04
CA VAL A 80 29.32 -10.66 -11.71
C VAL A 80 29.43 -12.18 -11.77
N VAL A 81 30.60 -12.70 -12.14
CA VAL A 81 30.86 -14.15 -12.14
C VAL A 81 30.75 -14.73 -10.74
N PHE A 82 31.24 -14.01 -9.72
CA PHE A 82 31.13 -14.42 -8.32
C PHE A 82 29.68 -14.45 -7.84
N LEU A 83 28.86 -13.44 -8.15
CA LEU A 83 27.44 -13.44 -7.83
C LEU A 83 26.69 -14.58 -8.55
N LEU A 84 27.01 -14.86 -9.80
CA LEU A 84 26.43 -15.98 -10.54
C LEU A 84 26.87 -17.34 -9.96
N SER A 85 28.15 -17.50 -9.60
CA SER A 85 28.61 -18.72 -8.95
C SER A 85 28.01 -18.89 -7.56
N LEU A 86 27.85 -17.79 -6.82
CA LEU A 86 27.27 -17.78 -5.49
C LEU A 86 25.79 -18.16 -5.56
N THR A 87 25.04 -17.64 -6.53
CA THR A 87 23.62 -18.00 -6.73
C THR A 87 23.45 -19.46 -7.16
N ILE A 88 24.28 -19.99 -8.06
CA ILE A 88 24.27 -21.42 -8.42
C ILE A 88 24.61 -22.28 -7.20
N TRP A 89 25.62 -21.88 -6.42
CA TRP A 89 26.01 -22.61 -5.21
C TRP A 89 24.91 -22.59 -4.14
N LEU A 90 24.29 -21.42 -3.89
CA LEU A 90 23.19 -21.29 -2.94
C LEU A 90 21.96 -22.10 -3.35
N GLN A 91 21.64 -22.14 -4.65
CA GLN A 91 20.56 -22.98 -5.18
C GLN A 91 20.88 -24.47 -5.06
N ASN A 92 22.13 -24.86 -5.30
CA ASN A 92 22.54 -26.26 -5.18
C ASN A 92 22.48 -26.77 -3.73
N VAL A 93 22.80 -25.92 -2.75
CA VAL A 93 22.64 -26.24 -1.31
C VAL A 93 21.16 -26.40 -0.93
N LYS A 94 20.26 -25.67 -1.61
CA LYS A 94 18.80 -25.71 -1.36
C LYS A 94 18.07 -26.84 -2.10
N SER A 95 18.75 -27.59 -2.99
CA SER A 95 18.11 -28.69 -3.74
C SER A 95 17.62 -29.88 -2.88
N ASN A 96 17.98 -29.92 -1.59
CA ASN A 96 17.46 -30.87 -0.59
C ASN A 96 16.53 -30.21 0.45
N THR A 97 16.06 -28.99 0.20
CA THR A 97 15.15 -28.30 1.11
C THR A 97 14.09 -27.60 0.28
N GLU A 98 12.96 -28.31 0.16
CA GLU A 98 11.58 -27.83 0.04
C GLU A 98 11.42 -26.34 -0.30
N GLU A 99 10.73 -26.12 -1.42
CA GLU A 99 10.02 -24.92 -1.86
C GLU A 99 10.36 -23.61 -1.16
N SER A 100 10.76 -22.62 -1.96
CA SER A 100 11.00 -21.24 -1.51
C SER A 100 9.72 -20.61 -0.95
N GLN A 101 9.41 -20.89 0.31
CA GLN A 101 8.49 -20.10 1.12
C GLN A 101 9.07 -18.69 1.21
N VAL A 102 8.42 -17.77 0.52
CA VAL A 102 8.66 -16.34 0.65
C VAL A 102 8.35 -15.99 2.11
N ASN A 103 9.38 -15.72 2.91
CA ASN A 103 9.22 -15.29 4.30
C ASN A 103 8.61 -13.89 4.32
N VAL A 104 7.28 -13.83 4.38
CA VAL A 104 6.47 -12.61 4.40
C VAL A 104 6.85 -11.69 5.57
N GLU A 105 7.35 -12.26 6.67
CA GLU A 105 7.91 -11.51 7.81
C GLU A 105 9.13 -10.66 7.42
N LEU A 106 9.96 -11.12 6.48
CA LEU A 106 11.10 -10.35 5.98
C LEU A 106 10.66 -9.17 5.09
N LEU A 107 9.51 -9.32 4.40
CA LEU A 107 8.91 -8.27 3.56
C LEU A 107 8.27 -7.16 4.40
N SER A 108 7.91 -7.42 5.66
CA SER A 108 7.41 -6.40 6.60
C SER A 108 8.45 -5.33 6.96
N PHE A 109 9.73 -5.57 6.69
CA PHE A 109 10.82 -4.63 7.00
C PHE A 109 11.21 -3.72 5.82
N ASN A 110 10.65 -3.93 4.62
CA ASN A 110 10.90 -3.08 3.46
C ASN A 110 9.84 -1.98 3.36
N GLU A 111 10.21 -0.75 3.00
CA GLU A 111 9.25 0.36 2.86
C GLU A 111 8.36 0.22 1.61
N ASP A 112 8.78 -0.58 0.63
CA ASP A 112 8.08 -0.84 -0.64
C ASP A 112 7.12 -2.04 -0.58
N VAL A 113 6.58 -2.37 0.61
CA VAL A 113 5.64 -3.50 0.84
C VAL A 113 4.50 -3.54 -0.18
N LEU A 114 4.00 -2.39 -0.60
CA LEU A 114 2.90 -2.28 -1.56
C LEU A 114 3.25 -2.81 -2.96
N LEU A 115 4.50 -2.67 -3.39
CA LEU A 115 4.98 -3.20 -4.67
C LEU A 115 5.26 -4.70 -4.59
N ASP A 116 5.82 -5.16 -3.47
CA ASP A 116 6.07 -6.58 -3.25
C ASP A 116 4.76 -7.38 -3.08
N VAL A 117 3.73 -6.78 -2.46
CA VAL A 117 2.37 -7.35 -2.36
C VAL A 117 1.69 -7.46 -3.74
N LEU A 118 1.98 -6.55 -4.67
CA LEU A 118 1.47 -6.63 -6.05
C LEU A 118 2.15 -7.74 -6.88
N LEU A 119 3.32 -8.21 -6.46
CA LEU A 119 4.11 -9.24 -7.14
C LEU A 119 3.95 -10.64 -6.54
N ILE A 120 3.32 -10.75 -5.37
CA ILE A 120 2.98 -12.02 -4.72
C ILE A 120 1.76 -12.64 -5.41
N ASP A 121 1.86 -13.94 -5.71
CA ASP A 121 0.75 -14.69 -6.29
C ASP A 121 -0.37 -14.89 -5.25
N ASP A 122 -1.63 -14.79 -5.70
CA ASP A 122 -2.83 -14.92 -4.87
C ASP A 122 -2.83 -16.23 -4.05
N THR A 123 -2.25 -17.30 -4.59
CA THR A 123 -2.16 -18.60 -3.90
C THR A 123 -1.25 -18.54 -2.66
N GLN A 124 -0.15 -17.78 -2.73
CA GLN A 124 0.78 -17.61 -1.62
C GLN A 124 0.23 -16.65 -0.56
N MET A 125 -0.47 -15.60 -1.00
CA MET A 125 -1.19 -14.69 -0.10
C MET A 125 -2.26 -15.45 0.69
N ASN A 126 -3.04 -16.31 0.01
CA ASN A 126 -4.07 -17.11 0.65
C ASN A 126 -3.47 -18.11 1.64
N ALA A 127 -2.38 -18.79 1.30
CA ALA A 127 -1.70 -19.72 2.20
C ALA A 127 -1.12 -19.02 3.45
N PHE A 128 -0.55 -17.82 3.30
CA PHE A 128 -0.07 -17.03 4.45
C PHE A 128 -1.23 -16.52 5.32
N ALA A 129 -2.30 -16.01 4.72
CA ALA A 129 -3.48 -15.55 5.43
C ALA A 129 -4.15 -16.71 6.18
N GLU A 130 -4.27 -17.88 5.56
CA GLU A 130 -4.81 -19.09 6.17
C GLU A 130 -3.94 -19.56 7.34
N ALA A 131 -2.62 -19.71 7.14
CA ALA A 131 -1.72 -20.12 8.20
C ALA A 131 -1.70 -19.13 9.38
N THR A 132 -1.71 -17.83 9.10
CA THR A 132 -1.66 -16.79 10.14
C THR A 132 -3.01 -16.65 10.85
N LEU A 133 -4.12 -16.53 10.13
CA LEU A 133 -5.45 -16.40 10.76
C LEU A 133 -5.83 -17.66 11.54
N ILE A 134 -5.57 -18.85 11.00
CA ILE A 134 -5.87 -20.08 11.72
C ILE A 134 -4.97 -20.22 12.95
N ASN A 135 -3.66 -20.08 12.80
CA ASN A 135 -2.75 -20.36 13.91
C ASN A 135 -2.74 -19.28 14.99
N GLU A 136 -2.76 -18.00 14.60
CA GLU A 136 -2.67 -16.90 15.56
C GLU A 136 -4.04 -16.53 16.14
N VAL A 137 -5.10 -16.52 15.32
CA VAL A 137 -6.41 -16.04 15.79
C VAL A 137 -7.29 -17.20 16.25
N VAL A 138 -7.47 -18.24 15.43
CA VAL A 138 -8.38 -19.35 15.76
C VAL A 138 -7.79 -20.23 16.86
N ILE A 139 -6.57 -20.75 16.69
CA ILE A 139 -5.97 -21.67 17.66
C ILE A 139 -5.74 -20.99 19.01
N LYS A 140 -5.32 -19.71 19.05
CA LYS A 140 -5.15 -19.00 20.33
C LYS A 140 -6.49 -18.69 21.00
N ALA A 141 -7.53 -18.36 20.24
CA ALA A 141 -8.87 -18.18 20.80
C ALA A 141 -9.39 -19.50 21.40
N GLU A 142 -9.27 -20.61 20.67
CA GLU A 142 -9.63 -21.96 21.14
C GLU A 142 -8.84 -22.36 22.40
N LEU A 143 -7.53 -22.11 22.42
CA LEU A 143 -6.69 -22.43 23.59
C LEU A 143 -7.01 -21.53 24.79
N SER A 144 -7.43 -20.27 24.56
CA SER A 144 -7.93 -19.39 25.61
C SER A 144 -9.28 -19.86 26.15
N GLU A 145 -10.19 -20.35 25.29
CA GLU A 145 -11.48 -20.89 25.68
C GLU A 145 -11.29 -22.18 26.52
N GLN A 146 -10.45 -23.09 26.06
CA GLN A 146 -10.10 -24.31 26.83
C GLN A 146 -9.48 -23.99 28.19
N ASN A 147 -8.66 -22.95 28.29
CA ASN A 147 -8.10 -22.52 29.58
C ASN A 147 -9.17 -21.97 30.52
N LEU A 148 -10.17 -21.24 30.00
CA LEU A 148 -11.30 -20.78 30.80
C LEU A 148 -12.18 -21.93 31.26
N ASP A 149 -12.45 -22.90 30.39
CA ASP A 149 -13.21 -24.09 30.73
C ASP A 149 -12.50 -24.94 31.79
N ASN A 150 -11.19 -25.13 31.67
CA ASN A 150 -10.39 -25.83 32.67
C ASN A 150 -10.38 -25.09 34.02
N LEU A 151 -10.31 -23.76 34.01
CA LEU A 151 -10.40 -22.96 35.24
C LEU A 151 -11.77 -23.12 35.93
N ILE A 152 -12.86 -23.16 35.15
CA ILE A 152 -14.21 -23.38 35.67
C ILE A 152 -14.32 -24.79 36.28
N LEU A 153 -13.82 -25.81 35.58
CA LEU A 153 -13.84 -27.20 36.07
C LEU A 153 -13.00 -27.37 37.34
N ASP A 154 -11.79 -26.80 37.38
CA ASP A 154 -10.92 -26.85 38.55
C ASP A 154 -11.56 -26.13 39.75
N SER A 155 -12.20 -24.98 39.50
CA SER A 155 -12.96 -24.26 40.53
C SER A 155 -14.12 -25.08 41.08
N MET A 156 -14.88 -25.78 40.22
CA MET A 156 -15.99 -26.62 40.66
C MET A 156 -15.52 -27.83 41.48
N ILE A 157 -14.45 -28.49 41.05
CA ILE A 157 -13.88 -29.65 41.77
C ILE A 157 -13.28 -29.21 43.11
N SER A 158 -12.60 -28.06 43.14
CA SER A 158 -12.04 -27.48 44.36
C SER A 158 -13.14 -27.06 45.33
N GLU A 159 -14.23 -26.46 44.85
CA GLU A 159 -15.37 -26.07 45.70
C GLU A 159 -16.07 -27.30 46.29
N ASP A 160 -16.26 -28.37 45.51
CA ASP A 160 -16.84 -29.63 46.02
C ASP A 160 -15.86 -30.36 46.97
N SER A 161 -14.55 -30.31 46.72
CA SER A 161 -13.54 -30.86 47.64
C SER A 161 -13.50 -30.11 48.97
N LEU A 162 -13.68 -28.78 48.97
CA LEU A 162 -13.77 -28.00 50.21
C LEU A 162 -15.10 -28.28 50.93
N LEU A 163 -16.17 -28.54 50.18
CA LEU A 163 -17.45 -28.96 50.73
C LEU A 163 -17.34 -30.34 51.40
N ASP A 164 -16.64 -31.31 50.79
CA ASP A 164 -16.43 -32.64 51.38
C ASP A 164 -15.62 -32.59 52.69
N ASP A 165 -14.61 -31.73 52.78
CA ASP A 165 -13.83 -31.55 54.03
C ASP A 165 -14.66 -30.87 55.14
N TYR A 166 -15.58 -29.96 54.75
CA TYR A 166 -16.52 -29.31 55.67
C TYR A 166 -17.65 -30.26 56.12
N LEU A 167 -18.15 -31.12 55.23
CA LEU A 167 -19.23 -32.06 55.51
C LEU A 167 -18.73 -33.35 56.22
N GLY A 168 -17.53 -33.82 55.88
CA GLY A 168 -16.99 -35.10 56.36
C GLY A 168 -16.59 -35.08 57.84
N ASN A 169 -16.13 -33.94 58.34
CA ASN A 169 -15.61 -33.83 59.70
C ASN A 169 -16.62 -33.16 60.65
N GLU A 170 -17.19 -32.01 60.27
CA GLU A 170 -18.05 -31.22 61.17
C GLU A 170 -19.49 -31.78 61.27
N LEU A 171 -20.01 -32.38 60.19
CA LEU A 171 -21.40 -32.83 60.13
C LEU A 171 -21.59 -34.25 60.70
N ILE A 172 -20.62 -35.15 60.49
CA ILE A 172 -20.62 -36.49 61.11
C ILE A 172 -20.42 -36.38 62.63
N GLU A 173 -19.54 -35.50 63.09
CA GLU A 173 -19.29 -35.30 64.52
C GLU A 173 -20.49 -34.67 65.25
N ASN A 174 -21.22 -33.74 64.63
CA ASN A 174 -22.42 -33.13 65.23
C ASN A 174 -23.71 -33.96 65.12
N ILE A 175 -23.79 -34.97 64.25
CA ILE A 175 -24.98 -35.84 64.13
C ILE A 175 -24.86 -37.10 65.00
N ILE A 176 -23.64 -37.60 65.23
CA ILE A 176 -23.41 -38.86 65.98
C ILE A 176 -23.29 -38.63 67.50
N LEU A 177 -23.20 -37.38 67.98
CA LEU A 177 -23.21 -37.05 69.41
C LEU A 177 -24.61 -36.73 69.95
#